data_AF-A0A2E0XQW4-F1
#
_entry.id   AF-A0A2E0XQW4-F1
#
_cell.length_a   1.000
_cell.length_b   1.000
_cell.length_c   1.000
_cell.angle_alpha   90.00
_cell.angle_beta   90.00
_cell.angle_gamma   90.00
#
_symmetry.space_group_name_H-M   'P 1'
#
loop_
_entity.id
_entity.type
_entity.pdbx_description
1 polymer ?
#
loop_
_entity_poly.entity_id
_entity_poly.type
_entity_poly.pdbx_seq_one_letter_code
_entity_poly.pdbx_strand_id
1 'polypeptide(L)'
;MGSFFFFGIYLVLSLTVTRLRAELGPLVHELYYSNTGQVMTAVLGTSRLSSGNLTGMSLFWWLTRSQNSHVMPHQLEAFKLARQTNTPTRWWWVVMLLAAVLGLLSCSYAVLDLGSSHGDNAGFAPEAYRRLQSWISHPQPPHLAASAFMVFGFLFALFLLWMKRHFLWWPFHPLGYAVTQGDWAITYIWFSIFVSWSIKVILLNYGGLRSHRQATPIFMGLILGDFIMGVIWGLIGLSTGMTTYQFKNW
;
A
#
# COMPACT_ATOMS: atom_id res chain seq x y z
N MET A 1 4.51 24.62 -11.47
CA MET A 1 5.56 24.16 -10.53
C MET A 1 5.07 23.08 -9.57
N GLY A 2 3.87 23.22 -8.97
CA GLY A 2 3.31 22.22 -8.05
C GLY A 2 3.14 20.81 -8.63
N SER A 3 2.65 20.67 -9.86
CA SER A 3 2.38 19.35 -10.47
C SER A 3 3.66 18.54 -10.72
N PHE A 4 4.74 19.16 -11.19
CA PHE A 4 6.02 18.46 -11.41
C PHE A 4 6.60 17.94 -10.09
N PHE A 5 6.53 18.74 -9.03
CA PHE A 5 6.99 18.34 -7.70
C PHE A 5 6.15 17.17 -7.15
N PHE A 6 4.83 17.22 -7.34
CA PHE A 6 3.93 16.13 -6.99
C PHE A 6 4.31 14.82 -7.70
N PHE A 7 4.46 14.83 -9.02
CA PHE A 7 4.85 13.63 -9.77
C PHE A 7 6.26 13.15 -9.42
N GLY A 8 7.19 14.07 -9.13
CA GLY A 8 8.53 13.72 -8.66
C GLY A 8 8.52 12.93 -7.35
N ILE A 9 7.81 13.42 -6.32
CA ILE A 9 7.64 12.72 -5.05
C ILE A 9 6.92 11.38 -5.27
N TYR A 10 5.87 11.37 -6.09
CA TYR A 10 5.12 10.15 -6.39
C TYR A 10 6.01 9.07 -7.02
N LEU A 11 6.88 9.42 -7.97
CA LEU A 11 7.80 8.47 -8.61
C LEU A 11 8.86 7.95 -7.62
N VAL A 12 9.38 8.80 -6.74
CA VAL A 12 10.31 8.38 -5.68
C VAL A 12 9.64 7.39 -4.72
N LEU A 13 8.40 7.68 -4.31
CA LEU A 13 7.60 6.77 -3.48
C LEU A 13 7.33 5.45 -4.22
N SER A 14 6.92 5.52 -5.49
CA SER A 14 6.69 4.35 -6.35
C SER A 14 7.91 3.43 -6.40
N LEU A 15 9.09 4.00 -6.69
CA LEU A 15 10.34 3.27 -6.74
C LEU A 15 10.72 2.67 -5.38
N THR A 16 10.51 3.43 -4.31
CA THR A 16 10.80 2.98 -2.95
C THR A 16 9.93 1.78 -2.62
N VAL A 17 8.61 1.91 -2.77
CA VAL A 17 7.63 0.84 -2.54
C VAL A 17 7.93 -0.41 -3.39
N THR A 18 8.27 -0.22 -4.66
CA THR A 18 8.67 -1.33 -5.54
C THR A 18 9.92 -2.03 -5.06
N ARG A 19 10.94 -1.30 -4.58
CA ARG A 19 12.14 -1.91 -3.99
C ARG A 19 11.84 -2.64 -2.69
N LEU A 20 11.02 -2.05 -1.82
CA LEU A 20 10.58 -2.69 -0.58
C LEU A 20 9.94 -4.06 -0.87
N ARG A 21 9.01 -4.10 -1.83
CA ARG A 21 8.33 -5.35 -2.24
C ARG A 21 9.24 -6.33 -2.97
N ALA A 22 10.21 -5.85 -3.74
CA ALA A 22 11.20 -6.72 -4.38
C ALA A 22 12.14 -7.39 -3.36
N GLU A 23 12.49 -6.72 -2.26
CA GLU A 23 13.37 -7.26 -1.22
C GLU A 23 12.65 -8.17 -0.22
N LEU A 24 11.41 -7.83 0.16
CA LEU A 24 10.69 -8.48 1.27
C LEU A 24 9.53 -9.37 0.81
N GLY A 25 9.10 -9.24 -0.45
CA GLY A 25 7.87 -9.81 -0.94
C GLY A 25 6.64 -8.92 -0.65
N PRO A 26 5.42 -9.47 -0.78
CA PRO A 26 4.18 -8.72 -0.63
C PRO A 26 3.93 -8.37 0.84
N LEU A 27 4.51 -7.25 1.27
CA LEU A 27 4.26 -6.68 2.58
C LEU A 27 3.18 -5.61 2.54
N VAL A 28 2.39 -5.58 3.60
CA VAL A 28 1.50 -4.46 3.89
C VAL A 28 2.38 -3.27 4.26
N HIS A 29 2.24 -2.20 3.50
CA HIS A 29 2.94 -0.94 3.73
C HIS A 29 1.90 0.17 3.59
N GLU A 30 1.68 0.87 4.69
CA GLU A 30 0.67 1.91 4.74
C GLU A 30 1.37 3.26 4.81
N LEU A 31 1.29 4.00 3.69
CA LEU A 31 1.83 5.35 3.55
C LEU A 31 0.69 6.39 3.55
N TYR A 32 -0.38 6.11 4.28
CA TYR A 32 -1.61 6.92 4.26
C TYR A 32 -1.36 8.36 4.73
N TYR A 33 -0.66 8.54 5.86
CA TYR A 33 -0.30 9.84 6.43
C TYR A 33 0.97 10.48 5.84
N SER A 34 1.63 9.77 4.93
CA SER A 34 2.86 10.18 4.25
C SER A 34 2.66 10.23 2.73
N ASN A 35 1.43 10.45 2.27
CA ASN A 35 1.15 10.50 0.84
C ASN A 35 1.72 11.77 0.19
N THR A 36 1.91 11.72 -1.13
CA THR A 36 2.49 12.79 -1.95
C THR A 36 1.85 14.16 -1.68
N GLY A 37 0.52 14.21 -1.57
CA GLY A 37 -0.20 15.44 -1.32
C GLY A 37 0.07 16.02 0.07
N GLN A 38 0.04 15.17 1.11
CA GLN A 38 0.28 15.57 2.49
C GLN A 38 1.72 16.02 2.74
N VAL A 39 2.71 15.34 2.17
CA VAL A 39 4.12 15.77 2.22
C VAL A 39 4.27 17.14 1.59
N MET A 40 3.67 17.34 0.42
CA MET A 40 3.74 18.62 -0.29
C MET A 40 3.03 19.74 0.47
N THR A 41 1.84 19.50 1.05
CA THR A 41 1.13 20.49 1.85
C THR A 41 1.81 20.76 3.20
N ALA A 42 2.49 19.79 3.79
CA ALA A 42 3.23 19.97 5.04
C ALA A 42 4.49 20.85 4.83
N VAL A 43 5.24 20.59 3.75
CA VAL A 43 6.50 21.31 3.46
C VAL A 43 6.25 22.71 2.89
N LEU A 44 5.30 22.85 1.96
CA LEU A 44 5.03 24.13 1.29
C LEU A 44 3.94 24.96 1.98
N GLY A 45 3.10 24.34 2.81
CA GLY A 45 1.87 24.95 3.31
C GLY A 45 0.78 24.96 2.24
N THR A 46 -0.49 24.94 2.65
CA THR A 46 -1.61 25.11 1.71
C THR A 46 -1.77 26.57 1.29
N SER A 47 -1.35 27.52 2.12
CA SER A 47 -1.36 28.96 1.84
C SER A 47 -0.49 29.37 0.64
N ARG A 48 0.59 28.64 0.35
CA ARG A 48 1.49 28.93 -0.80
C ARG A 48 1.08 28.19 -2.08
N LEU A 49 0.08 27.32 -2.00
CA LEU A 49 -0.40 26.55 -3.14
C LEU A 49 -1.68 27.17 -3.68
N SER A 50 -1.71 27.45 -4.99
CA SER A 50 -2.95 27.87 -5.66
C SER A 50 -4.05 26.82 -5.51
N SER A 51 -5.30 27.27 -5.40
CA SER A 51 -6.48 26.41 -5.34
C SER A 51 -6.52 25.40 -6.49
N GLY A 52 -6.04 25.76 -7.69
CA GLY A 52 -5.95 24.83 -8.82
C GLY A 52 -5.00 23.65 -8.57
N ASN A 53 -3.86 23.89 -7.91
CA ASN A 53 -2.92 22.81 -7.55
C ASN A 53 -3.51 21.91 -6.46
N LEU A 54 -4.19 22.50 -5.46
CA LEU A 54 -4.87 21.74 -4.39
C LEU A 54 -5.99 20.86 -4.97
N THR A 55 -6.79 21.40 -5.89
CA THR A 55 -7.82 20.62 -6.60
C THR A 55 -7.21 19.48 -7.39
N GLY A 56 -6.13 19.74 -8.15
CA GLY A 56 -5.41 18.69 -8.88
C GLY A 56 -4.91 17.56 -7.97
N MET A 57 -4.34 17.88 -6.81
CA MET A 57 -3.91 16.86 -5.84
C MET A 57 -5.07 16.02 -5.29
N SER A 58 -6.22 16.64 -5.04
CA SER A 58 -7.40 15.92 -4.57
C SER A 58 -8.06 15.07 -5.66
N LEU A 59 -7.97 15.48 -6.93
CA LEU A 59 -8.37 14.61 -8.05
C LEU A 59 -7.46 13.38 -8.18
N PHE A 60 -6.17 13.50 -7.87
CA PHE A 60 -5.22 12.38 -7.79
C PHE A 60 -5.25 11.63 -6.45
N TRP A 61 -6.28 11.81 -5.63
CA TRP A 61 -6.40 11.13 -4.35
C TRP A 61 -6.46 9.61 -4.51
N TRP A 62 -7.19 9.11 -5.51
CA TRP A 62 -7.28 7.67 -5.79
C TRP A 62 -5.92 7.02 -6.08
N LEU A 63 -4.94 7.78 -6.59
CA LEU A 63 -3.59 7.31 -6.90
C LEU A 63 -2.66 7.34 -5.68
N THR A 64 -2.87 8.29 -4.77
CA THR A 64 -1.91 8.60 -3.70
C THR A 64 -2.36 8.16 -2.32
N ARG A 65 -3.66 7.97 -2.11
CA ARG A 65 -4.28 7.63 -0.81
C ARG A 65 -3.67 6.40 -0.15
N SER A 66 -3.53 5.30 -0.90
CA SER A 66 -3.03 4.03 -0.37
C SER A 66 -2.05 3.42 -1.37
N GLN A 67 -0.91 2.94 -0.86
CA GLN A 67 0.15 2.36 -1.66
C GLN A 67 0.05 0.83 -1.75
N ASN A 68 -0.89 0.22 -1.01
CA ASN A 68 -1.06 -1.24 -0.98
C ASN A 68 -1.35 -1.85 -2.37
N SER A 69 -2.14 -1.15 -3.18
CA SER A 69 -2.50 -1.56 -4.55
C SER A 69 -1.65 -0.86 -5.62
N HIS A 70 -0.42 -0.45 -5.29
CA HIS A 70 0.39 0.30 -6.24
C HIS A 70 0.74 -0.54 -7.48
N VAL A 71 0.54 0.03 -8.66
CA VAL A 71 0.60 -0.70 -9.93
C VAL A 71 2.01 -1.25 -10.22
N MET A 72 3.05 -0.48 -9.92
CA MET A 72 4.44 -0.85 -10.26
C MET A 72 4.95 -2.11 -9.55
N PRO A 73 4.79 -2.29 -8.22
CA PRO A 73 5.12 -3.56 -7.57
C PRO A 73 4.34 -4.77 -8.11
N HIS A 74 3.03 -4.62 -8.37
CA HIS A 74 2.23 -5.71 -8.94
C HIS A 74 2.75 -6.13 -10.31
N GLN A 75 3.16 -5.18 -11.16
CA GLN A 75 3.80 -5.48 -12.44
C GLN A 75 5.14 -6.20 -12.27
N LEU A 76 5.98 -5.78 -11.32
CA LEU A 76 7.26 -6.41 -11.05
C LEU A 76 7.11 -7.87 -10.60
N GLU A 77 6.17 -8.14 -9.70
CA GLU A 77 5.83 -9.49 -9.24
C GLU A 77 5.30 -10.35 -10.41
N ALA A 78 4.43 -9.79 -11.25
CA ALA A 78 3.90 -10.46 -12.43
C ALA A 78 5.01 -10.83 -13.44
N PHE A 79 5.96 -9.92 -13.69
CA PHE A 79 7.13 -10.22 -14.53
C PHE A 79 8.06 -11.27 -13.90
N LYS A 80 8.21 -11.27 -12.58
CA LYS A 80 9.01 -12.28 -11.87
C LYS A 80 8.39 -13.68 -12.03
N LEU A 81 7.07 -13.79 -11.93
CA LEU A 81 6.34 -15.04 -12.18
C LEU A 81 6.46 -15.49 -13.62
N ALA A 82 6.26 -14.58 -14.59
CA ALA A 82 6.39 -14.89 -16.01
C ALA A 82 7.79 -15.44 -16.36
N ARG A 83 8.84 -14.94 -15.70
CA ARG A 83 10.20 -15.46 -15.84
C ARG A 83 10.37 -16.87 -15.27
N GLN A 84 9.68 -17.21 -14.17
CA GLN A 84 9.74 -18.55 -13.59
C GLN A 84 8.96 -19.58 -14.41
N THR A 85 7.88 -19.16 -15.06
CA THR A 85 7.02 -20.03 -15.90
C THR A 85 7.42 -20.04 -17.38
N ASN A 86 8.52 -19.36 -17.76
CA ASN A 86 8.93 -19.15 -19.15
C ASN A 86 7.82 -18.59 -20.06
N THR A 87 6.92 -17.77 -19.49
CA THR A 87 5.80 -17.18 -20.24
C THR A 87 6.28 -15.97 -21.05
N PRO A 88 5.96 -15.87 -22.37
CA PRO A 88 6.37 -14.73 -23.18
C PRO A 88 5.65 -13.45 -22.74
N THR A 89 6.40 -12.40 -22.42
CA THR A 89 5.88 -11.12 -21.88
C THR A 89 5.64 -10.04 -22.93
N ARG A 90 5.90 -10.31 -24.22
CA ARG A 90 5.86 -9.29 -25.30
C ARG A 90 4.53 -8.55 -25.42
N TRP A 91 3.41 -9.23 -25.14
CA TRP A 91 2.04 -8.68 -25.20
C TRP A 91 1.41 -8.44 -23.83
N TRP A 92 2.14 -8.70 -22.74
CA TRP A 92 1.58 -8.61 -21.38
C TRP A 92 1.13 -7.19 -21.04
N TRP A 93 1.88 -6.18 -21.46
CA TRP A 93 1.51 -4.79 -21.24
C TRP A 93 0.16 -4.42 -21.88
N VAL A 94 -0.18 -5.01 -23.05
CA VAL A 94 -1.49 -4.79 -23.70
C VAL A 94 -2.60 -5.42 -22.87
N VAL A 95 -2.41 -6.67 -22.43
CA VAL A 95 -3.38 -7.37 -21.59
C VAL A 95 -3.60 -6.62 -20.28
N MET A 96 -2.54 -6.12 -19.65
CA MET A 96 -2.62 -5.32 -18.43
C MET A 96 -3.33 -3.99 -18.66
N LEU A 97 -3.10 -3.34 -19.80
CA LEU A 97 -3.77 -2.09 -20.17
C LEU A 97 -5.26 -2.32 -20.42
N LEU A 98 -5.62 -3.37 -21.16
CA LEU A 98 -7.03 -3.77 -21.37
C LEU A 98 -7.72 -4.11 -20.05
N ALA A 99 -7.07 -4.88 -19.18
CA ALA A 99 -7.58 -5.20 -17.85
C ALA A 99 -7.78 -3.95 -16.98
N ALA A 100 -6.86 -2.98 -17.07
CA ALA A 100 -6.99 -1.71 -16.35
C ALA A 100 -8.17 -0.87 -16.86
N VAL A 101 -8.39 -0.81 -18.18
CA VAL A 101 -9.54 -0.10 -18.77
C VAL A 101 -10.86 -0.77 -18.40
N LEU A 102 -10.94 -2.10 -18.54
CA LEU A 102 -12.14 -2.85 -18.15
C LEU A 102 -12.40 -2.71 -16.64
N GLY A 103 -11.36 -2.81 -15.82
CA GLY A 103 -11.45 -2.61 -14.37
C GLY A 103 -11.97 -1.21 -14.02
N LEU A 104 -11.47 -0.17 -14.70
CA LEU A 104 -11.96 1.21 -14.51
C LEU A 104 -13.45 1.32 -14.81
N LEU A 105 -13.91 0.76 -15.94
CA LEU A 105 -15.32 0.82 -16.34
C LEU A 105 -16.21 0.02 -15.38
N SER A 106 -15.80 -1.21 -15.04
CA SER A 106 -16.53 -2.08 -14.11
C SER A 106 -16.61 -1.48 -12.70
N CYS A 107 -15.52 -0.95 -12.15
CA CYS A 107 -15.54 -0.29 -10.85
C CYS A 107 -16.39 0.98 -10.85
N SER A 108 -16.32 1.79 -11.92
CA SER A 108 -17.13 3.00 -12.04
C SER A 108 -18.62 2.68 -12.06
N TYR A 109 -19.02 1.65 -12.83
CA TYR A 109 -20.40 1.17 -12.86
C TYR A 109 -20.85 0.65 -11.49
N ALA A 110 -20.05 -0.20 -10.84
CA ALA A 110 -20.39 -0.78 -9.54
C ALA A 110 -20.60 0.28 -8.46
N VAL A 111 -19.77 1.34 -8.43
CA VAL A 111 -19.94 2.44 -7.47
C VAL A 111 -21.22 3.23 -7.74
N LEU A 112 -21.57 3.47 -9.01
CA LEU A 112 -22.82 4.16 -9.37
C LEU A 112 -24.06 3.33 -9.03
N ASP A 113 -24.02 2.02 -9.30
CA ASP A 113 -25.11 1.10 -9.01
C ASP A 113 -25.35 0.97 -7.49
N LEU A 114 -24.28 0.79 -6.71
CA LEU A 114 -24.35 0.78 -5.25
C LEU A 114 -24.86 2.11 -4.68
N GLY A 115 -24.38 3.23 -5.21
CA GLY A 115 -24.84 4.56 -4.79
C GLY A 115 -26.32 4.81 -5.08
N SER A 116 -26.83 4.27 -6.20
CA SER A 116 -28.24 4.42 -6.60
C SER A 116 -29.19 3.50 -5.83
N SER A 117 -28.72 2.29 -5.46
CA SER A 117 -29.55 1.25 -4.86
C SER A 117 -29.56 1.26 -3.32
N HIS A 118 -28.43 1.57 -2.67
CA HIS A 118 -28.28 1.44 -1.21
C HIS A 118 -28.22 2.78 -0.47
N GLY A 119 -28.13 3.91 -1.20
CA GLY A 119 -28.03 5.23 -0.61
C GLY A 119 -26.65 5.50 0.01
N ASP A 120 -26.14 6.69 -0.27
CA ASP A 120 -24.94 7.35 0.30
C ASP A 120 -23.85 6.45 0.90
N ASN A 121 -23.17 5.69 0.04
CA ASN A 121 -21.88 5.13 0.39
C ASN A 121 -20.88 5.44 -0.72
N ALA A 122 -20.59 6.74 -0.90
CA ALA A 122 -19.58 7.24 -1.85
C ALA A 122 -18.13 6.81 -1.50
N GLY A 123 -17.97 5.86 -0.59
CA GLY A 123 -16.72 5.30 -0.13
C GLY A 123 -15.75 6.39 0.30
N PHE A 124 -14.61 6.44 -0.38
CA PHE A 124 -13.53 7.37 -0.06
C PHE A 124 -13.56 8.67 -0.87
N ALA A 125 -14.56 8.87 -1.72
CA ALA A 125 -14.70 10.11 -2.49
C ALA A 125 -14.95 11.34 -1.58
N PRO A 126 -15.84 11.30 -0.56
CA PRO A 126 -16.06 12.44 0.33
C PRO A 126 -14.80 12.87 1.07
N GLU A 127 -13.89 11.93 1.35
CA GLU A 127 -12.62 12.19 2.03
C GLU A 127 -11.74 13.18 1.23
N ALA A 128 -11.62 12.95 -0.09
CA ALA A 128 -10.85 13.80 -0.99
C ALA A 128 -11.39 15.24 -1.03
N TYR A 129 -12.71 15.37 -1.10
CA TYR A 129 -13.39 16.67 -1.20
C TYR A 129 -13.44 17.41 0.14
N ARG A 130 -13.67 16.73 1.26
CA ARG A 130 -13.60 17.35 2.60
C ARG A 130 -12.19 17.88 2.88
N ARG A 131 -11.16 17.13 2.48
CA ARG A 131 -9.76 17.57 2.58
C ARG A 131 -9.50 18.80 1.71
N LEU A 132 -9.97 18.81 0.45
CA LEU A 132 -9.84 19.96 -0.44
C LEU A 132 -10.54 21.20 0.14
N GLN A 133 -11.78 21.03 0.61
CA GLN A 133 -12.55 22.09 1.24
C GLN A 133 -11.79 22.67 2.44
N SER A 134 -11.25 21.82 3.32
CA SER A 134 -10.42 22.25 4.45
C SER A 134 -9.20 23.07 4.01
N TRP A 135 -8.46 22.61 3.00
CA TRP A 135 -7.27 23.32 2.51
C TRP A 135 -7.56 24.69 1.88
N ILE A 136 -8.70 24.83 1.21
CA ILE A 136 -9.11 26.10 0.58
C ILE A 136 -9.72 27.06 1.61
N SER A 137 -10.59 26.56 2.49
CA SER A 137 -11.29 27.36 3.49
C SER A 137 -10.41 27.78 4.66
N HIS A 138 -9.41 26.96 5.01
CA HIS A 138 -8.49 27.22 6.12
C HIS A 138 -7.03 27.06 5.65
N PRO A 139 -6.50 28.00 4.85
CA PRO A 139 -5.11 27.93 4.40
C PRO A 139 -4.14 27.95 5.59
N GLN A 140 -3.26 26.95 5.65
CA GLN A 140 -2.26 26.78 6.70
C GLN A 140 -0.87 27.17 6.18
N PRO A 141 0.00 27.73 7.04
CA PRO A 141 1.43 27.90 6.72
C PRO A 141 2.15 26.53 6.67
N PRO A 142 3.40 26.48 6.17
CA PRO A 142 4.24 25.29 6.27
C PRO A 142 4.32 24.75 7.70
N HIS A 143 4.15 23.44 7.87
CA HIS A 143 4.23 22.79 9.16
C HIS A 143 5.70 22.43 9.47
N LEU A 144 6.42 23.37 10.09
CA LEU A 144 7.87 23.26 10.31
C LEU A 144 8.26 22.03 11.14
N ALA A 145 7.49 21.72 12.18
CA ALA A 145 7.75 20.54 13.02
C ALA A 145 7.63 19.23 12.21
N ALA A 146 6.58 19.12 11.39
CA ALA A 146 6.37 17.92 10.57
C ALA A 146 7.46 17.80 9.50
N SER A 147 7.83 18.92 8.87
CA SER A 147 8.92 18.98 7.89
C SER A 147 10.26 18.58 8.51
N ALA A 148 10.56 19.04 9.74
CA ALA A 148 11.76 18.68 10.47
C ALA A 148 11.80 17.17 10.81
N PHE A 149 10.68 16.60 11.27
CA PHE A 149 10.58 15.16 11.52
C PHE A 149 10.69 14.32 10.24
N MET A 150 10.14 14.78 9.11
CA MET A 150 10.32 14.12 7.81
C MET A 150 11.79 14.12 7.38
N VAL A 151 12.48 15.26 7.50
CA VAL A 151 13.92 15.36 7.19
C VAL A 151 14.73 14.47 8.13
N PHE A 152 14.45 14.50 9.43
CA PHE A 152 15.10 13.63 10.40
C PHE A 152 14.87 12.15 10.07
N GLY A 153 13.63 11.73 9.80
CA GLY A 153 13.30 10.35 9.42
C GLY A 153 14.01 9.92 8.14
N PHE A 154 14.11 10.81 7.15
CA PHE A 154 14.86 10.56 5.92
C PHE A 154 16.36 10.38 6.18
N LEU A 155 16.98 11.29 6.96
CA LEU A 155 18.39 11.19 7.32
C LEU A 155 18.67 9.95 8.18
N PHE A 156 17.76 9.61 9.09
CA PHE A 156 17.87 8.42 9.91
C PHE A 156 17.74 7.13 9.07
N ALA A 157 16.83 7.09 8.10
CA ALA A 157 16.73 5.99 7.15
C ALA A 157 18.01 5.83 6.30
N LEU A 158 18.61 6.94 5.85
CA LEU A 158 19.89 6.92 5.16
C LEU A 158 21.03 6.44 6.07
N PHE A 159 21.05 6.87 7.33
CA PHE A 159 22.00 6.40 8.32
C PHE A 159 21.88 4.89 8.53
N LEU A 160 20.65 4.36 8.69
CA LEU A 160 20.41 2.92 8.81
C LEU A 160 20.84 2.15 7.56
N LEU A 161 20.61 2.71 6.36
CA LEU A 161 21.06 2.12 5.10
C LEU A 161 22.60 2.11 5.01
N TRP A 162 23.26 3.18 5.44
CA TRP A 162 24.72 3.30 5.48
C TRP A 162 25.32 2.29 6.47
N MET A 163 24.79 2.24 7.69
CA MET A 163 25.16 1.25 8.72
C MET A 163 25.05 -0.17 8.19
N LYS A 164 23.91 -0.53 7.57
CA LYS A 164 23.70 -1.87 7.02
C LYS A 164 24.73 -2.23 5.92
N ARG A 165 25.16 -1.26 5.11
CA ARG A 165 26.15 -1.50 4.05
C ARG A 165 27.57 -1.69 4.58
N HIS A 166 27.94 -1.01 5.67
CA HIS A 166 29.29 -1.06 6.23
C HIS A 166 29.46 -2.12 7.33
N PHE A 167 28.39 -2.44 8.07
CA PHE A 167 28.40 -3.36 9.18
C PHE A 167 27.46 -4.55 8.93
N LEU A 168 28.04 -5.68 8.50
CA LEU A 168 27.31 -6.93 8.24
C LEU A 168 26.59 -7.49 9.47
N TRP A 169 27.04 -7.13 10.67
CA TRP A 169 26.48 -7.59 11.95
C TRP A 169 25.37 -6.68 12.50
N TRP A 170 25.04 -5.58 11.82
CA TRP A 170 24.08 -4.60 12.31
C TRP A 170 22.64 -5.14 12.23
N PRO A 171 21.93 -5.27 13.37
CA PRO A 171 20.61 -5.92 13.40
C PRO A 171 19.47 -5.00 12.94
N PHE A 172 19.66 -3.68 12.96
CA PHE A 172 18.59 -2.74 12.64
C PHE A 172 18.44 -2.56 11.13
N HIS A 173 17.32 -3.05 10.63
CA HIS A 173 17.00 -2.92 9.22
C HIS A 173 16.22 -1.62 8.97
N PRO A 174 16.63 -0.74 8.03
CA PRO A 174 15.85 0.45 7.63
C PRO A 174 14.41 0.13 7.17
N LEU A 175 14.14 -1.13 6.82
CA LEU A 175 12.85 -1.59 6.36
C LEU A 175 11.85 -1.71 7.51
N GLY A 176 12.30 -2.09 8.72
CA GLY A 176 11.43 -2.13 9.90
C GLY A 176 10.87 -0.75 10.23
N TYR A 177 11.67 0.30 10.04
CA TYR A 177 11.26 1.69 10.22
C TYR A 177 10.24 2.17 9.18
N ALA A 178 10.33 1.68 7.94
CA ALA A 178 9.40 2.05 6.87
C ALA A 178 8.03 1.37 7.00
N VAL A 179 7.98 0.14 7.53
CA VAL A 179 6.75 -0.66 7.65
C VAL A 179 5.86 -0.15 8.80
N THR A 180 6.44 0.47 9.83
CA THR A 180 5.71 0.96 11.02
C THR A 180 5.05 2.33 10.85
N GLN A 181 5.08 2.94 9.65
CA GLN A 181 4.56 4.29 9.45
C GLN A 181 3.02 4.38 9.33
N GLY A 182 2.33 3.23 9.27
CA GLY A 182 0.88 3.17 9.22
C GLY A 182 0.26 2.85 10.57
N ASP A 183 -0.81 3.58 10.93
CA ASP A 183 -1.57 3.37 12.16
C ASP A 183 -2.45 2.11 12.08
N TRP A 184 -3.02 1.84 10.91
CA TRP A 184 -4.01 0.79 10.76
C TRP A 184 -3.34 -0.58 10.53
N ALA A 185 -2.50 -0.70 9.51
CA ALA A 185 -1.89 -1.96 9.11
C ALA A 185 -1.12 -2.62 10.25
N ILE A 186 -0.25 -1.88 10.95
CA ILE A 186 0.58 -2.44 12.02
C ILE A 186 -0.28 -2.90 13.22
N THR A 187 -1.35 -2.17 13.53
CA THR A 187 -2.24 -2.47 14.66
C THR A 187 -2.94 -3.82 14.51
N TYR A 188 -3.26 -4.25 13.30
CA TYR A 188 -3.88 -5.56 13.07
C TYR A 188 -2.86 -6.70 12.86
N ILE A 189 -1.67 -6.41 12.32
CA ILE A 189 -0.73 -7.47 11.94
C ILE A 189 0.39 -7.72 12.95
N TRP A 190 0.66 -6.80 13.90
CA TRP A 190 1.81 -6.92 14.81
C TRP A 190 1.81 -8.25 15.58
N PHE A 191 0.66 -8.68 16.09
CA PHE A 191 0.54 -9.93 16.84
C PHE A 191 0.77 -11.13 15.93
N SER A 192 0.24 -11.11 14.71
CA SER A 192 0.48 -12.15 13.70
C SER A 192 1.96 -12.25 13.30
N ILE A 193 2.65 -11.10 13.19
CA ILE A 193 4.10 -11.05 12.98
C ILE A 193 4.84 -11.67 14.16
N PHE A 194 4.45 -11.35 15.40
CA PHE A 194 5.05 -11.90 16.61
C PHE A 194 4.86 -13.42 16.71
N VAL A 195 3.66 -13.92 16.41
CA VAL A 195 3.37 -15.37 16.37
C VAL A 195 4.18 -16.05 15.28
N SER A 196 4.21 -15.49 14.06
CA SER A 196 5.01 -16.00 12.95
C SER A 196 6.50 -16.07 13.28
N TRP A 197 7.04 -15.01 13.91
CA TRP A 197 8.41 -14.98 14.40
C TRP A 197 8.68 -16.04 15.46
N SER A 198 7.80 -16.17 16.46
CA SER A 198 7.92 -17.15 17.54
C SER A 198 7.94 -18.58 17.00
N ILE A 199 6.99 -18.92 16.11
CA ILE A 199 6.93 -20.24 15.47
C ILE A 199 8.18 -20.50 14.63
N LYS A 200 8.64 -19.49 13.87
CA LYS A 200 9.86 -19.60 13.06
C LYS A 200 11.10 -19.84 13.91
N VAL A 201 11.24 -19.15 15.04
CA VAL A 201 12.35 -19.32 15.99
C VAL A 201 12.33 -20.74 16.57
N ILE A 202 11.17 -21.25 16.98
CA ILE A 202 11.01 -22.63 17.48
C ILE A 202 11.39 -23.64 16.39
N LEU A 203 10.86 -23.50 15.17
CA LEU A 203 11.18 -24.39 14.04
C LEU A 203 12.68 -24.43 13.73
N LEU A 204 13.35 -23.27 13.74
CA LEU A 204 14.78 -23.18 13.44
C LEU A 204 15.65 -23.71 14.58
N ASN A 205 15.30 -23.43 15.84
CA ASN A 205 16.09 -23.86 17.00
C ASN A 205 15.97 -25.37 17.25
N TYR A 206 14.77 -25.95 17.11
CA TYR A 206 14.56 -27.37 17.43
C TYR A 206 14.65 -28.29 16.20
N GLY A 207 14.28 -27.82 15.01
CA GLY A 207 14.18 -28.64 13.80
C GLY A 207 15.14 -28.27 12.67
N GLY A 208 15.92 -27.20 12.82
CA GLY A 208 16.86 -26.70 11.83
C GLY A 208 16.20 -26.34 10.49
N LEU A 209 17.03 -26.20 9.45
CA LEU A 209 16.58 -25.75 8.11
C LEU A 209 15.62 -26.75 7.44
N ARG A 210 15.72 -28.04 7.76
CA ARG A 210 14.87 -29.10 7.19
C ARG A 210 13.43 -28.99 7.68
N SER A 211 13.23 -28.80 8.98
CA SER A 211 11.89 -28.62 9.56
C SER A 211 11.21 -27.36 9.03
N HIS A 212 11.94 -26.24 8.93
CA HIS A 212 11.42 -25.01 8.31
C HIS A 212 10.91 -25.24 6.88
N ARG A 213 11.69 -25.94 6.03
CA ARG A 213 11.27 -26.26 4.66
C ARG A 213 10.03 -27.16 4.61
N GLN A 214 9.91 -28.11 5.53
CA GLN A 214 8.74 -28.99 5.64
C GLN A 214 7.49 -28.29 6.17
N ALA A 215 7.64 -27.26 7.02
CA ALA A 215 6.53 -26.47 7.53
C ALA A 215 6.05 -25.39 6.54
N THR A 216 6.89 -24.98 5.57
CA THR A 216 6.56 -23.93 4.59
C THR A 216 5.24 -24.19 3.83
N PRO A 217 4.95 -25.41 3.33
CA PRO A 217 3.67 -25.71 2.68
C PRO A 217 2.45 -25.54 3.58
N ILE A 218 2.57 -25.76 4.90
CA ILE A 218 1.45 -25.61 5.84
C ILE A 218 1.03 -24.14 5.92
N PHE A 219 1.99 -23.22 6.02
CA PHE A 219 1.69 -21.78 6.03
C PHE A 219 1.14 -21.29 4.69
N MET A 220 1.66 -21.81 3.57
CA MET A 220 1.08 -21.54 2.26
C MET A 220 -0.37 -22.04 2.16
N GLY A 221 -0.66 -23.21 2.73
CA GLY A 221 -2.01 -23.76 2.83
C GLY A 221 -2.95 -22.92 3.70
N LEU A 222 -2.45 -22.37 4.82
CA LEU A 222 -3.21 -21.46 5.67
C LEU A 222 -3.61 -20.18 4.91
N ILE A 223 -2.65 -19.56 4.21
CA ILE A 223 -2.89 -18.37 3.38
C ILE A 223 -3.91 -18.70 2.28
N LEU A 224 -3.73 -19.81 1.58
CA LEU A 224 -4.63 -20.24 0.52
C LEU A 224 -6.05 -20.53 1.06
N GLY A 225 -6.15 -21.14 2.23
CA GLY A 225 -7.43 -21.44 2.88
C GLY A 225 -8.23 -20.20 3.23
N ASP A 226 -7.56 -19.15 3.71
CA ASP A 226 -8.18 -17.85 3.98
C ASP A 226 -8.78 -17.22 2.71
N PHE A 227 -8.02 -17.23 1.61
CA PHE A 227 -8.51 -16.76 0.31
C PHE A 227 -9.69 -17.60 -0.22
N ILE A 228 -9.59 -18.92 -0.15
CA ILE A 228 -10.65 -19.83 -0.62
C ILE A 228 -11.92 -19.60 0.18
N MET A 229 -11.84 -19.48 1.51
CA MET A 229 -13.02 -19.21 2.33
C MET A 229 -13.66 -17.87 1.99
N GLY A 230 -12.86 -16.81 1.80
CA GLY A 230 -13.38 -15.52 1.35
C GLY A 230 -14.15 -15.62 0.02
N VAL A 231 -13.64 -16.39 -0.94
CA VAL A 231 -14.31 -16.62 -2.23
C VAL A 231 -15.60 -17.43 -2.05
N ILE A 232 -15.58 -18.51 -1.28
CA ILE A 232 -16.77 -19.35 -1.04
C ILE A 232 -17.89 -18.53 -0.39
N TRP A 233 -17.60 -17.78 0.67
CA TRP A 233 -18.59 -16.95 1.34
C TRP A 233 -19.07 -15.78 0.47
N GLY A 234 -18.20 -15.23 -0.38
CA GLY A 234 -18.58 -14.24 -1.39
C GLY A 234 -19.57 -14.80 -2.42
N LEU A 235 -19.30 -16.01 -2.94
CA LEU A 235 -20.20 -16.70 -3.89
C LEU A 235 -21.53 -17.10 -3.25
N ILE A 236 -21.52 -17.51 -1.97
CA ILE A 236 -22.75 -17.78 -1.21
C ILE A 236 -23.58 -16.49 -1.07
N GLY A 237 -22.94 -15.37 -0.73
CA GLY A 237 -23.64 -14.07 -0.61
C GLY A 237 -24.26 -13.63 -1.93
N LEU A 238 -23.51 -13.78 -3.03
CA LEU A 238 -24.01 -13.47 -4.38
C LEU A 238 -25.18 -14.36 -4.81
N SER A 239 -25.18 -15.65 -4.44
CA SER A 239 -26.24 -16.59 -4.85
C SER A 239 -27.49 -16.55 -3.96
N THR A 240 -27.34 -16.26 -2.67
CA THR A 240 -28.44 -16.26 -1.70
C THR A 240 -29.02 -14.88 -1.42
N GLY A 241 -28.34 -13.81 -1.83
CA GLY A 241 -28.71 -12.44 -1.49
C GLY A 241 -28.58 -12.11 0.00
N MET A 242 -28.00 -13.00 0.80
CA MET A 242 -27.76 -12.79 2.22
C MET A 242 -26.47 -11.99 2.43
N THR A 243 -26.46 -11.12 3.43
CA THR A 243 -25.24 -10.46 3.92
C THR A 243 -24.35 -11.52 4.58
N THR A 244 -23.44 -12.10 3.80
CA THR A 244 -22.48 -13.08 4.31
C THR A 244 -21.39 -12.39 5.14
N TYR A 245 -20.75 -13.18 5.99
CA TYR A 245 -19.69 -12.69 6.87
C TYR A 245 -18.61 -11.97 6.06
N GLN A 246 -18.47 -10.67 6.27
CA GLN A 246 -17.40 -9.88 5.70
C GLN A 246 -16.13 -10.22 6.47
N PHE A 247 -15.28 -11.10 5.93
CA PHE A 247 -13.96 -11.40 6.50
C PHE A 247 -13.06 -10.17 6.61
N LYS A 248 -13.45 -9.06 5.96
CA LYS A 248 -12.77 -7.77 5.96
C LYS A 248 -13.82 -6.68 6.20
N ASN A 249 -13.91 -6.20 7.43
CA ASN A 249 -14.81 -5.11 7.82
C ASN A 249 -14.15 -3.75 7.55
N TRP A 250 -13.83 -3.48 6.28
CA TRP A 250 -13.33 -2.16 5.85
C TRP A 250 -13.80 -1.80 4.46
#